data_AF-C0FQY4-F1
#
_entry.id   AF-C0FQY4-F1
#
_cell.length_a   1.000
_cell.length_b   1.000
_cell.length_c   1.000
_cell.angle_alpha   90.00
_cell.angle_beta   90.00
_cell.angle_gamma   90.00
#
_symmetry.space_group_name_H-M   'P 1'
#
loop_
_entity.id
_entity.type
_entity.pdbx_description
1 polymer ?
#
loop_
_entity_poly.entity_id
_entity_poly.type
_entity_poly.pdbx_seq_one_letter_code
_entity_poly.pdbx_strand_id
1 'polypeptide(L)'
;MKITAQLALSQMKVNKKRTIAGIFAIALATSLITTVMCFVTSANKMLTDFLGSDYGEYGGAYTLMLAIPALILGLLIAAMSITVISNIFSASANKRIQEFGILKCVGATGRQIRASVVYESLWLSLTAIPLGLIAGTILGYISVKFTGHFISNINDAAKEIIMRPFTFSLPFHISVWTYLFAGVFSFCIVLFSAYRPAKKVGRFTAIQCVKGIGAGTALKEIQVKDSVIQKIFGCETAIAYKNMKRNKYGYRATIRALSLGILLFLLTGGLSGQAKEFQEWMTPKIKRNDGGLLFQL
;
A
#
# COMPACT_ATOMS: atom_id res chain seq x y z
N MET A 1 -17.04 -25.76 13.43
CA MET A 1 -16.45 -24.40 13.38
C MET A 1 -15.26 -24.19 14.34
N LYS A 2 -15.19 -24.86 15.52
CA LYS A 2 -14.07 -24.67 16.48
C LYS A 2 -12.69 -25.12 15.96
N ILE A 3 -12.62 -26.22 15.21
CA ILE A 3 -11.35 -26.81 14.73
C ILE A 3 -10.62 -25.90 13.71
N THR A 4 -11.34 -25.26 12.79
CA THR A 4 -10.73 -24.39 11.76
C THR A 4 -10.09 -23.13 12.34
N ALA A 5 -10.67 -22.59 13.43
CA ALA A 5 -10.13 -21.44 14.15
C ALA A 5 -8.95 -21.84 15.05
N GLN A 6 -9.02 -23.00 15.73
CA GLN A 6 -7.91 -23.52 16.53
C GLN A 6 -6.68 -23.85 15.69
N LEU A 7 -6.85 -24.44 14.50
CA LEU A 7 -5.75 -24.69 13.57
C LEU A 7 -5.10 -23.39 13.08
N ALA A 8 -5.88 -22.33 12.83
CA ALA A 8 -5.33 -21.03 12.45
C ALA A 8 -4.52 -20.39 13.60
N LEU A 9 -5.06 -20.41 14.83
CA LEU A 9 -4.42 -19.85 16.02
C LEU A 9 -3.13 -20.59 16.43
N SER A 10 -3.15 -21.91 16.40
CA SER A 10 -1.97 -22.74 16.70
C SER A 10 -0.80 -22.40 15.76
N GLN A 11 -1.09 -22.20 14.47
CA GLN A 11 -0.08 -21.94 13.46
C GLN A 11 0.52 -20.53 13.53
N MET A 12 -0.24 -19.53 13.98
CA MET A 12 0.32 -18.19 14.24
C MET A 12 1.44 -18.23 15.30
N LYS A 13 1.32 -19.13 16.29
CA LYS A 13 2.34 -19.33 17.34
C LYS A 13 3.57 -20.10 16.83
N VAL A 14 3.38 -21.05 15.93
CA VAL A 14 4.47 -21.91 15.41
C VAL A 14 5.40 -21.15 14.46
N ASN A 15 4.88 -20.23 13.62
CA ASN A 15 5.70 -19.53 12.62
C ASN A 15 5.73 -18.00 12.82
N LYS A 16 6.33 -17.56 13.94
CA LYS A 16 6.37 -16.16 14.37
C LYS A 16 6.90 -15.19 13.30
N LYS A 17 8.00 -15.53 12.61
CA LYS A 17 8.59 -14.64 11.57
C LYS A 17 7.61 -14.31 10.45
N ARG A 18 6.82 -15.29 10.00
CA ARG A 18 5.81 -15.10 8.95
C ARG A 18 4.62 -14.30 9.45
N THR A 19 4.11 -14.64 10.63
CA THR A 19 2.99 -13.94 11.27
C THR A 19 3.33 -12.46 11.46
N ILE A 20 4.56 -12.16 11.91
CA ILE A 20 5.08 -10.80 12.06
C ILE A 20 5.13 -10.08 10.71
N ALA A 21 5.65 -10.72 9.65
CA ALA A 21 5.67 -10.11 8.31
C ALA A 21 4.26 -9.80 7.77
N GLY A 22 3.28 -10.68 8.04
CA GLY A 22 1.89 -10.46 7.68
C GLY A 22 1.25 -9.29 8.46
N ILE A 23 1.46 -9.25 9.78
CA ILE A 23 1.00 -8.14 10.63
C ILE A 23 1.62 -6.82 10.17
N PHE A 24 2.93 -6.80 9.93
CA PHE A 24 3.63 -5.60 9.47
C PHE A 24 3.12 -5.11 8.12
N ALA A 25 2.92 -5.99 7.15
CA ALA A 25 2.40 -5.62 5.84
C ALA A 25 0.96 -5.05 5.91
N ILE A 26 0.09 -5.64 6.73
CA ILE A 26 -1.28 -5.15 6.93
C ILE A 26 -1.27 -3.83 7.70
N ALA A 27 -0.45 -3.70 8.74
CA ALA A 27 -0.32 -2.49 9.53
C ALA A 27 0.21 -1.33 8.68
N LEU A 28 1.22 -1.56 7.83
CA LEU A 28 1.77 -0.55 6.92
C LEU A 28 0.74 -0.14 5.85
N ALA A 29 0.01 -1.10 5.27
CA ALA A 29 -1.08 -0.77 4.34
C ALA A 29 -2.15 0.11 5.00
N THR A 30 -2.57 -0.27 6.21
CA THR A 30 -3.56 0.46 7.00
C THR A 30 -3.05 1.84 7.40
N SER A 31 -1.78 1.97 7.76
CA SER A 31 -1.18 3.24 8.15
C SER A 31 -1.14 4.21 6.97
N LEU A 32 -0.73 3.77 5.79
CA LEU A 32 -0.72 4.60 4.58
C LEU A 32 -2.11 5.10 4.20
N ILE A 33 -3.13 4.24 4.25
CA ILE A 33 -4.53 4.63 4.00
C ILE A 33 -4.99 5.67 5.02
N THR A 34 -4.66 5.44 6.29
CA THR A 34 -5.01 6.36 7.39
C THR A 34 -4.31 7.71 7.22
N THR A 35 -3.03 7.72 6.84
CA THR A 35 -2.26 8.95 6.55
C THR A 35 -2.92 9.76 5.44
N VAL A 36 -3.29 9.13 4.32
CA VAL A 36 -3.97 9.81 3.21
C VAL A 36 -5.30 10.41 3.67
N MET A 37 -6.12 9.64 4.40
CA MET A 37 -7.42 10.12 4.88
C MET A 37 -7.28 11.24 5.92
N CYS A 38 -6.27 11.18 6.78
CA CYS A 38 -5.96 12.23 7.74
C CYS A 38 -5.50 13.52 7.04
N PHE A 39 -4.68 13.38 5.99
CA PHE A 39 -4.24 14.51 5.18
C PHE A 39 -5.42 15.19 4.48
N VAL A 40 -6.33 14.42 3.86
CA VAL A 40 -7.55 14.95 3.22
C VAL A 40 -8.45 15.65 4.24
N THR A 41 -8.66 15.05 5.41
CA THR A 41 -9.50 15.64 6.45
C THR A 41 -8.91 16.96 6.98
N SER A 42 -7.59 17.00 7.18
CA SER A 42 -6.87 18.19 7.63
C SER A 42 -6.87 19.28 6.55
N ALA A 43 -6.67 18.92 5.29
CA ALA A 43 -6.73 19.85 4.16
C ALA A 43 -8.14 20.43 3.96
N ASN A 44 -9.19 19.62 4.07
CA ASN A 44 -10.58 20.09 4.03
C ASN A 44 -10.87 21.07 5.16
N LYS A 45 -10.41 20.80 6.39
CA LYS A 45 -10.61 21.70 7.53
C LYS A 45 -9.82 23.00 7.40
N MET A 46 -8.59 22.93 6.91
CA MET A 46 -7.83 24.11 6.54
C MET A 46 -8.65 24.97 5.57
N LEU A 47 -9.19 24.37 4.51
CA LEU A 47 -9.98 25.08 3.51
C LEU A 47 -11.25 25.71 4.09
N THR A 48 -11.97 25.05 5.02
CA THR A 48 -13.14 25.64 5.69
C THR A 48 -12.79 26.83 6.55
N ASP A 49 -11.66 26.77 7.25
CA ASP A 49 -11.21 27.85 8.12
C ASP A 49 -10.80 29.09 7.29
N PHE A 50 -10.32 28.88 6.05
CA PHE A 50 -9.95 29.96 5.12
C PHE A 50 -11.13 30.58 4.35
N LEU A 51 -12.04 29.75 3.84
CA LEU A 51 -13.13 30.20 2.96
C LEU A 51 -14.43 30.54 3.72
N GLY A 52 -14.53 30.19 5.00
CA GLY A 52 -15.74 30.31 5.80
C GLY A 52 -16.65 29.08 5.68
N SER A 53 -17.55 28.89 6.64
CA SER A 53 -18.47 27.74 6.71
C SER A 53 -19.49 27.69 5.56
N ASP A 54 -19.72 28.84 4.93
CA ASP A 54 -20.59 28.98 3.76
C ASP A 54 -19.72 28.87 2.51
N TYR A 55 -19.44 27.63 2.14
CA TYR A 55 -18.88 27.33 0.83
C TYR A 55 -19.86 27.88 -0.21
N GLY A 56 -19.57 29.04 -0.80
CA GLY A 56 -20.36 29.55 -1.93
C GLY A 56 -20.41 28.55 -3.09
N GLU A 57 -20.86 28.99 -4.26
CA GLU A 57 -21.07 28.14 -5.46
C GLU A 57 -19.83 27.29 -5.87
N TYR A 58 -18.62 27.64 -5.41
CA TYR A 58 -17.35 26.95 -5.68
C TYR A 58 -16.94 25.86 -4.65
N GLY A 59 -17.72 25.60 -3.60
CA GLY A 59 -17.41 24.57 -2.59
C GLY A 59 -17.18 23.17 -3.14
N GLY A 60 -17.98 22.79 -4.14
CA GLY A 60 -17.83 21.53 -4.85
C GLY A 60 -16.51 21.43 -5.62
N ALA A 61 -16.01 22.54 -6.17
CA ALA A 61 -14.79 22.55 -6.96
C ALA A 61 -13.55 22.28 -6.09
N TYR A 62 -13.45 22.92 -4.91
CA TYR A 62 -12.32 22.71 -4.01
C TYR A 62 -12.30 21.31 -3.37
N THR A 63 -13.47 20.79 -3.00
CA THR A 63 -13.59 19.42 -2.48
C THR A 63 -13.21 18.39 -3.55
N LEU A 64 -13.59 18.60 -4.82
CA LEU A 64 -13.14 17.78 -5.94
C LEU A 64 -11.63 17.89 -6.17
N MET A 65 -11.06 19.08 -6.08
CA MET A 65 -9.61 19.31 -6.22
C MET A 65 -8.80 18.54 -5.16
N LEU A 66 -9.32 18.40 -3.93
CA LEU A 66 -8.70 17.59 -2.88
C LEU A 66 -9.02 16.09 -3.02
N ALA A 67 -10.23 15.73 -3.44
CA ALA A 67 -10.67 14.35 -3.53
C ALA A 67 -9.99 13.58 -4.69
N ILE A 68 -9.77 14.20 -5.85
CA ILE A 68 -9.21 13.51 -7.02
C ILE A 68 -7.79 12.96 -6.75
N PRO A 69 -6.81 13.77 -6.28
CA PRO A 69 -5.48 13.25 -5.95
C PRO A 69 -5.51 12.19 -4.84
N ALA A 70 -6.36 12.38 -3.84
CA ALA A 70 -6.52 11.44 -2.74
C ALA A 70 -7.09 10.09 -3.20
N LEU A 71 -8.07 10.09 -4.11
CA LEU A 71 -8.63 8.89 -4.71
C LEU A 71 -7.59 8.14 -5.54
N ILE A 72 -6.81 8.86 -6.36
CA ILE A 72 -5.75 8.26 -7.18
C ILE A 72 -4.69 7.61 -6.28
N LEU A 73 -4.21 8.34 -5.28
CA LEU A 73 -3.19 7.84 -4.35
C LEU A 73 -3.73 6.68 -3.51
N GLY A 74 -4.96 6.79 -3.01
CA GLY A 74 -5.65 5.74 -2.26
C GLY A 74 -5.84 4.46 -3.08
N LEU A 75 -6.24 4.58 -4.34
CA LEU A 75 -6.38 3.45 -5.26
C LEU A 75 -5.03 2.76 -5.52
N LEU A 76 -3.96 3.54 -5.68
CA LEU A 76 -2.62 3.01 -5.89
C LEU A 76 -2.14 2.25 -4.65
N ILE A 77 -2.27 2.84 -3.46
CA ILE A 77 -1.95 2.19 -2.18
C ILE A 77 -2.76 0.91 -2.00
N ALA A 78 -4.06 0.93 -2.31
CA ALA A 78 -4.91 -0.24 -2.24
C ALA A 78 -4.44 -1.35 -3.20
N ALA A 79 -4.13 -1.02 -4.45
CA ALA A 79 -3.63 -1.98 -5.45
C ALA A 79 -2.30 -2.62 -5.04
N MET A 80 -1.38 -1.81 -4.50
CA MET A 80 -0.09 -2.27 -3.97
C MET A 80 -0.31 -3.21 -2.76
N SER A 81 -1.12 -2.77 -1.80
CA SER A 81 -1.44 -3.52 -0.59
C SER A 81 -2.08 -4.87 -0.93
N ILE A 82 -3.06 -4.90 -1.84
CA ILE A 82 -3.70 -6.13 -2.28
C ILE A 82 -2.67 -7.11 -2.85
N THR A 83 -1.72 -6.63 -3.65
CA THR A 83 -0.71 -7.49 -4.29
C THR A 83 0.27 -8.06 -3.27
N VAL A 84 0.80 -7.23 -2.38
CA VAL A 84 1.76 -7.64 -1.34
C VAL A 84 1.11 -8.61 -0.35
N ILE A 85 -0.06 -8.26 0.17
CA ILE A 85 -0.79 -9.09 1.15
C ILE A 85 -1.22 -10.42 0.51
N SER A 86 -1.70 -10.41 -0.75
CA SER A 86 -2.03 -11.63 -1.49
C SER A 86 -0.82 -12.55 -1.65
N ASN A 87 0.37 -11.99 -1.89
CA ASN A 87 1.60 -12.77 -2.03
C ASN A 87 2.00 -13.43 -0.70
N ILE A 88 1.88 -12.70 0.42
CA ILE A 88 2.15 -13.25 1.76
C ILE A 88 1.20 -14.41 2.07
N PHE A 89 -0.12 -14.23 1.85
CA PHE A 89 -1.10 -15.29 2.07
C PHE A 89 -0.92 -16.47 1.09
N SER A 90 -0.55 -16.20 -0.17
CA SER A 90 -0.24 -17.25 -1.14
C SER A 90 0.96 -18.09 -0.71
N ALA A 91 2.03 -17.43 -0.25
CA ALA A 91 3.22 -18.10 0.25
C ALA A 91 2.90 -18.90 1.53
N SER A 92 2.10 -18.33 2.45
CA SER A 92 1.62 -19.01 3.66
C SER A 92 0.84 -20.28 3.32
N ALA A 93 -0.13 -20.15 2.42
CA ALA A 93 -1.02 -21.25 2.05
C ALA A 93 -0.28 -22.34 1.25
N ASN A 94 0.69 -21.98 0.42
CA ASN A 94 1.54 -22.95 -0.29
C ASN A 94 2.44 -23.74 0.66
N LYS A 95 3.03 -23.11 1.69
CA LYS A 95 3.83 -23.84 2.70
C LYS A 95 3.01 -24.89 3.46
N ARG A 96 1.71 -24.63 3.63
CA ARG A 96 0.77 -25.51 4.33
C ARG A 96 0.01 -26.46 3.40
N ILE A 97 0.42 -26.56 2.13
CA ILE A 97 -0.35 -27.33 1.16
C ILE A 97 -0.42 -28.82 1.51
N GLN A 98 0.65 -29.39 2.08
CA GLN A 98 0.68 -30.77 2.54
C GLN A 98 -0.25 -31.00 3.74
N GLU A 99 -0.28 -30.08 4.71
CA GLU A 99 -1.22 -30.12 5.84
C GLU A 99 -2.68 -30.15 5.35
N PHE A 100 -3.00 -29.27 4.39
CA PHE A 100 -4.32 -29.25 3.76
C PHE A 100 -4.61 -30.55 2.98
N GLY A 101 -3.60 -31.18 2.41
CA GLY A 101 -3.70 -32.49 1.75
C GLY A 101 -4.10 -33.60 2.71
N ILE A 102 -3.42 -33.68 3.85
CA ILE A 102 -3.75 -34.65 4.91
C ILE A 102 -5.18 -34.43 5.41
N LEU A 103 -5.58 -33.18 5.64
CA LEU A 103 -6.96 -32.84 6.02
C LEU A 103 -7.99 -33.30 4.97
N LYS A 104 -7.69 -33.15 3.67
CA LYS A 104 -8.56 -33.67 2.60
C LYS A 104 -8.63 -35.19 2.58
N CYS A 105 -7.56 -35.90 2.90
CA CYS A 105 -7.57 -37.36 3.01
C CYS A 105 -8.50 -37.84 4.14
N VAL A 106 -8.59 -37.09 5.24
CA VAL A 106 -9.52 -37.38 6.37
C VAL A 106 -10.95 -36.87 6.08
N GLY A 107 -11.22 -36.36 4.87
CA GLY A 107 -12.55 -35.94 4.43
C GLY A 107 -12.86 -34.44 4.55
N ALA A 108 -11.87 -33.59 4.81
CA ALA A 108 -12.11 -32.13 4.85
C ALA A 108 -12.49 -31.57 3.48
N THR A 109 -13.51 -30.72 3.44
CA THR A 109 -13.99 -30.12 2.18
C THR A 109 -13.13 -28.92 1.76
N GLY A 110 -13.10 -28.62 0.46
CA GLY A 110 -12.46 -27.41 -0.05
C GLY A 110 -13.09 -26.10 0.46
N ARG A 111 -14.31 -26.13 1.01
CA ARG A 111 -14.92 -25.00 1.73
C ARG A 111 -14.27 -24.79 3.10
N GLN A 112 -14.03 -25.86 3.85
CA GLN A 112 -13.38 -25.79 5.17
C GLN A 112 -11.93 -25.28 5.08
N ILE A 113 -11.19 -25.68 4.06
CA ILE A 113 -9.82 -25.19 3.83
C ILE A 113 -9.82 -23.70 3.47
N ARG A 114 -10.74 -23.26 2.60
CA ARG A 114 -10.92 -21.84 2.28
C ARG A 114 -11.25 -21.03 3.53
N ALA A 115 -12.20 -21.51 4.32
CA ALA A 115 -12.58 -20.87 5.57
C ALA A 115 -11.40 -20.75 6.53
N SER A 116 -10.55 -21.77 6.66
CA SER A 116 -9.36 -21.73 7.52
C SER A 116 -8.40 -20.58 7.15
N VAL A 117 -8.14 -20.37 5.86
CA VAL A 117 -7.28 -19.26 5.39
C VAL A 117 -7.94 -17.89 5.64
N VAL A 118 -9.25 -17.77 5.43
CA VAL A 118 -9.98 -16.53 5.73
C VAL A 118 -9.98 -16.24 7.23
N TYR A 119 -10.18 -17.25 8.08
CA TYR A 119 -10.08 -17.09 9.53
C TYR A 119 -8.67 -16.66 9.98
N GLU A 120 -7.61 -17.16 9.34
CA GLU A 120 -6.25 -16.67 9.60
C GLU A 120 -6.14 -15.17 9.31
N SER A 121 -6.68 -14.70 8.17
CA SER A 121 -6.69 -13.27 7.85
C SER A 121 -7.52 -12.43 8.82
N LEU A 122 -8.63 -12.96 9.35
CA LEU A 122 -9.44 -12.26 10.36
C LEU A 122 -8.65 -12.03 11.65
N TRP A 123 -7.99 -13.06 12.17
CA TRP A 123 -7.15 -12.94 13.36
C TRP A 123 -5.96 -11.99 13.17
N LEU A 124 -5.32 -12.02 12.01
CA LEU A 124 -4.26 -11.09 11.67
C LEU A 124 -4.77 -9.66 11.56
N SER A 125 -5.94 -9.45 10.96
CA SER A 125 -6.53 -8.12 10.82
C SER A 125 -6.91 -7.50 12.17
N LEU A 126 -7.37 -8.31 13.12
CA LEU A 126 -7.76 -7.86 14.45
C LEU A 126 -6.59 -7.23 15.22
N THR A 127 -5.37 -7.72 15.03
CA THR A 127 -4.16 -7.16 15.67
C THR A 127 -3.46 -6.11 14.80
N ALA A 128 -3.44 -6.31 13.48
CA ALA A 128 -2.70 -5.44 12.57
C ALA A 128 -3.42 -4.11 12.27
N ILE A 129 -4.76 -4.09 12.19
CA ILE A 129 -5.50 -2.85 11.90
C ILE A 129 -5.34 -1.84 13.03
N PRO A 130 -5.53 -2.17 14.32
CA PRO A 130 -5.28 -1.22 15.42
C PRO A 130 -3.85 -0.67 15.40
N LEU A 131 -2.85 -1.54 15.21
CA LEU A 131 -1.45 -1.11 15.09
C LEU A 131 -1.24 -0.19 13.88
N GLY A 132 -1.88 -0.49 12.76
CA GLY A 132 -1.81 0.32 11.56
C GLY A 132 -2.49 1.68 11.70
N LEU A 133 -3.63 1.76 12.40
CA LEU A 133 -4.29 3.02 12.70
C LEU A 133 -3.39 3.90 13.57
N ILE A 134 -2.82 3.35 14.66
CA ILE A 134 -1.90 4.09 15.54
C ILE A 134 -0.64 4.54 14.79
N ALA A 135 -0.04 3.67 13.97
CA ALA A 135 1.10 4.06 13.15
C ALA A 135 0.71 5.13 12.11
N GLY A 136 -0.49 5.02 11.54
CA GLY A 136 -1.04 5.94 10.55
C GLY A 136 -1.33 7.33 11.12
N THR A 137 -1.77 7.43 12.39
CA THR A 137 -1.93 8.73 13.05
C THR A 137 -0.62 9.42 13.29
N ILE A 138 0.40 8.69 13.74
CA ILE A 138 1.74 9.22 13.96
C ILE A 138 2.33 9.69 12.62
N LEU A 139 2.23 8.86 11.57
CA LEU A 139 2.68 9.24 10.23
C LEU A 139 1.89 10.43 9.69
N GLY A 140 0.57 10.45 9.85
CA GLY A 140 -0.29 11.57 9.47
C GLY A 140 0.10 12.88 10.17
N TYR A 141 0.37 12.82 11.47
CA TYR A 141 0.82 13.97 12.25
C TYR A 141 2.17 14.49 11.74
N ILE A 142 3.14 13.59 11.49
CA ILE A 142 4.43 13.96 10.91
C ILE A 142 4.25 14.57 9.52
N SER A 143 3.42 13.98 8.66
CA SER A 143 3.14 14.48 7.32
C SER A 143 2.51 15.87 7.35
N VAL A 144 1.51 16.10 8.21
CA VAL A 144 0.86 17.40 8.37
C VAL A 144 1.83 18.44 8.92
N LYS A 145 2.65 18.09 9.92
CA LYS A 145 3.65 19.00 10.48
C LYS A 145 4.73 19.37 9.46
N PHE A 146 5.17 18.38 8.68
CA PHE A 146 6.11 18.59 7.58
C PHE A 146 5.50 19.54 6.57
N THR A 147 4.31 19.25 6.04
CA THR A 147 3.59 20.15 5.11
C THR A 147 3.36 21.55 5.71
N GLY A 148 3.04 21.66 7.00
CA GLY A 148 2.91 22.93 7.71
C GLY A 148 4.19 23.75 7.71
N HIS A 149 5.37 23.12 7.88
CA HIS A 149 6.66 23.80 7.77
C HIS A 149 6.97 24.23 6.32
N PHE A 150 6.59 23.44 5.32
CA PHE A 150 6.72 23.84 3.92
C PHE A 150 5.85 25.05 3.62
N ILE A 151 4.62 25.05 4.14
CA ILE A 151 3.70 26.17 3.96
C ILE A 151 4.19 27.38 4.73
N SER A 152 4.70 27.26 5.97
CA SER A 152 5.24 28.42 6.70
C SER A 152 6.44 29.06 5.99
N ASN A 153 7.31 28.28 5.36
CA ASN A 153 8.39 28.82 4.53
C ASN A 153 7.87 29.62 3.32
N ILE A 154 6.80 29.13 2.68
CA ILE A 154 6.10 29.85 1.60
C ILE A 154 5.41 31.10 2.16
N ASN A 155 4.88 31.01 3.38
CA ASN A 155 4.14 32.06 4.04
C ASN A 155 5.03 33.21 4.50
N ASP A 156 6.24 32.91 5.00
CA ASP A 156 7.25 33.91 5.34
C ASP A 156 7.76 34.62 4.07
N ALA A 157 7.89 33.91 2.94
CA ALA A 157 8.16 34.52 1.63
C ALA A 157 6.98 35.35 1.09
N ALA A 158 5.73 34.91 1.32
CA ALA A 158 4.53 35.65 0.92
C ALA A 158 4.27 36.88 1.80
N LYS A 159 4.69 36.86 3.06
CA LYS A 159 4.61 37.99 4.01
C LYS A 159 5.47 39.17 3.58
N GLU A 160 6.52 38.93 2.79
CA GLU A 160 7.36 39.95 2.18
C GLU A 160 6.67 40.65 0.98
N ILE A 161 5.67 40.00 0.35
CA ILE A 161 4.99 40.50 -0.86
C ILE A 161 3.58 41.03 -0.57
N ILE A 162 2.85 40.47 0.40
CA ILE A 162 1.44 40.84 0.69
C ILE A 162 1.26 41.13 2.17
N MET A 163 0.87 42.37 2.48
CA MET A 163 0.60 42.90 3.82
C MET A 163 -0.73 42.37 4.40
N ARG A 164 -0.90 41.05 4.45
CA ARG A 164 -1.91 40.35 5.26
C ARG A 164 -1.20 39.26 6.05
N PRO A 165 -1.40 39.15 7.37
CA PRO A 165 -0.83 38.05 8.14
C PRO A 165 -1.54 36.75 7.75
N PHE A 166 -1.06 36.09 6.70
CA PHE A 166 -1.42 34.71 6.44
C PHE A 166 -0.78 33.87 7.56
N THR A 167 -1.58 33.12 8.30
CA THR A 167 -1.07 32.09 9.23
C THR A 167 -1.72 30.78 8.85
N PHE A 168 -1.12 30.06 7.89
CA PHE A 168 -1.49 28.67 7.62
C PHE A 168 -1.03 27.80 8.78
N SER A 169 -1.88 27.67 9.80
CA SER A 169 -1.78 26.52 10.69
C SER A 169 -2.61 25.41 10.05
N LEU A 170 -2.01 24.26 9.75
CA LEU A 170 -2.77 23.05 9.51
C LEU A 170 -3.10 22.43 10.86
N PRO A 171 -4.32 22.64 11.42
CA PRO A 171 -4.70 21.92 12.61
C PRO A 171 -4.76 20.42 12.27
N PHE A 172 -4.05 19.61 13.06
CA PHE A 172 -4.20 18.16 12.98
C PHE A 172 -5.59 17.79 13.49
N HIS A 173 -6.52 17.56 12.57
CA HIS A 173 -7.90 17.25 12.93
C HIS A 173 -8.17 15.76 12.85
N ILE A 174 -8.50 15.21 14.01
CA ILE A 174 -8.83 13.81 14.16
C ILE A 174 -10.35 13.67 14.12
N SER A 175 -10.89 13.19 13.00
CA SER A 175 -12.32 12.83 12.90
C SER A 175 -12.51 11.34 13.14
N VAL A 176 -13.52 10.98 13.95
CA VAL A 176 -13.91 9.58 14.22
C VAL A 176 -14.27 8.86 12.92
N TRP A 177 -14.89 9.56 11.98
CA TRP A 177 -15.27 9.03 10.66
C TRP A 177 -14.06 8.56 9.86
N THR A 178 -12.93 9.29 9.94
CA THR A 178 -11.69 8.95 9.23
C THR A 178 -11.18 7.57 9.64
N TYR A 179 -11.18 7.26 10.94
CA TYR A 179 -10.74 5.94 11.43
C TYR A 179 -11.73 4.84 11.10
N LEU A 180 -13.02 5.12 11.16
CA LEU A 180 -14.05 4.14 10.80
C LEU A 180 -13.91 3.75 9.33
N PHE A 181 -13.85 4.74 8.43
CA PHE A 181 -13.65 4.49 7.00
C PHE A 181 -12.30 3.80 6.71
N ALA A 182 -11.20 4.26 7.30
CA ALA A 182 -9.88 3.65 7.10
C ALA A 182 -9.82 2.21 7.62
N GLY A 183 -10.45 1.93 8.77
CA GLY A 183 -10.54 0.61 9.38
C GLY A 183 -11.37 -0.35 8.52
N VAL A 184 -12.58 0.06 8.12
CA VAL A 184 -13.45 -0.75 7.25
C VAL A 184 -12.81 -1.00 5.89
N PHE A 185 -12.24 0.04 5.28
CA PHE A 185 -11.60 -0.08 3.97
C PHE A 185 -10.37 -1.00 4.01
N SER A 186 -9.52 -0.86 5.03
CA SER A 186 -8.38 -1.74 5.26
C SER A 186 -8.81 -3.19 5.52
N PHE A 187 -9.87 -3.39 6.30
CA PHE A 187 -10.44 -4.71 6.54
C PHE A 187 -10.95 -5.37 5.24
N CYS A 188 -11.67 -4.62 4.39
CA CYS A 188 -12.10 -5.08 3.07
C CYS A 188 -10.91 -5.47 2.18
N ILE A 189 -9.84 -4.67 2.17
CA ILE A 189 -8.61 -4.97 1.43
C ILE A 189 -8.02 -6.31 1.90
N VAL A 190 -7.88 -6.52 3.21
CA VAL A 190 -7.30 -7.75 3.76
C VAL A 190 -8.12 -8.97 3.36
N LEU A 191 -9.45 -8.90 3.48
CA LEU A 191 -10.35 -9.99 3.09
C LEU A 191 -10.27 -10.31 1.60
N PHE A 192 -10.29 -9.28 0.74
CA PHE A 192 -10.18 -9.46 -0.71
C PHE A 192 -8.84 -10.07 -1.10
N SER A 193 -7.76 -9.65 -0.42
CA SER A 193 -6.40 -10.15 -0.62
C SER A 193 -6.25 -11.61 -0.21
N ALA A 194 -6.87 -12.03 0.90
CA ALA A 194 -6.83 -13.41 1.39
C ALA A 194 -7.75 -14.34 0.59
N TYR A 195 -8.83 -13.82 0.01
CA TYR A 195 -9.81 -14.63 -0.71
C TYR A 195 -9.23 -15.30 -1.98
N ARG A 196 -8.38 -14.60 -2.74
CA ARG A 196 -7.72 -15.14 -3.94
C ARG A 196 -6.85 -16.38 -3.63
N PRO A 197 -5.89 -16.34 -2.69
CA PRO A 197 -5.09 -17.51 -2.32
C PRO A 197 -5.94 -18.60 -1.68
N ALA A 198 -6.92 -18.25 -0.82
CA ALA A 198 -7.83 -19.23 -0.22
C ALA A 198 -8.56 -20.04 -1.31
N LYS A 199 -9.16 -19.36 -2.29
CA LYS A 199 -9.87 -20.00 -3.41
C LYS A 199 -8.96 -20.91 -4.23
N LYS A 200 -7.71 -20.51 -4.42
CA LYS A 200 -6.70 -21.29 -5.14
C LYS A 200 -6.39 -22.60 -4.41
N VAL A 201 -6.11 -22.54 -3.11
CA VAL A 201 -5.73 -23.73 -2.33
C VAL A 201 -6.90 -24.68 -2.09
N GLY A 202 -8.11 -24.15 -1.91
CA GLY A 202 -9.31 -24.97 -1.74
C GLY A 202 -9.62 -25.88 -2.95
N ARG A 203 -9.12 -25.54 -4.15
CA ARG A 203 -9.36 -26.28 -5.40
C ARG A 203 -8.39 -27.44 -5.65
N PHE A 204 -7.25 -27.55 -4.96
CA PHE A 204 -6.30 -28.65 -5.19
C PHE A 204 -6.83 -29.99 -4.72
N THR A 205 -6.56 -31.08 -5.41
CA THR A 205 -6.95 -32.42 -4.94
C THR A 205 -6.00 -32.93 -3.85
N ALA A 206 -6.45 -33.89 -3.03
CA ALA A 206 -5.64 -34.46 -1.95
C ALA A 206 -4.28 -34.97 -2.46
N ILE A 207 -4.27 -35.69 -3.59
CA ILE A 207 -3.06 -36.19 -4.23
C ILE A 207 -2.10 -35.08 -4.70
N GLN A 208 -2.61 -33.96 -5.19
CA GLN A 208 -1.78 -32.80 -5.58
C GLN A 208 -1.11 -32.16 -4.36
N CYS A 209 -1.87 -32.02 -3.28
CA CYS A 209 -1.38 -31.48 -2.02
C CYS A 209 -0.29 -32.35 -1.37
N VAL A 210 -0.49 -33.67 -1.34
CA VAL A 210 0.47 -34.64 -0.75
C VAL A 210 1.78 -34.68 -1.56
N LYS A 211 1.71 -34.60 -2.90
CA LYS A 211 2.89 -34.48 -3.75
C LYS A 211 3.68 -33.17 -3.55
N GLY A 212 3.24 -32.27 -2.67
CA GLY A 212 3.90 -30.98 -2.44
C GLY A 212 3.84 -30.07 -3.67
N ILE A 213 2.94 -30.34 -4.63
CA ILE A 213 2.75 -29.55 -5.84
C ILE A 213 2.03 -28.27 -5.43
N GLY A 214 2.80 -27.32 -4.90
CA GLY A 214 2.38 -25.93 -4.78
C GLY A 214 1.95 -25.42 -6.14
N ALA A 215 0.67 -25.09 -6.29
CA ALA A 215 0.13 -24.16 -7.26
C ALA A 215 0.92 -23.96 -8.57
N GLY A 216 0.88 -24.95 -9.48
CA GLY A 216 1.24 -24.74 -10.89
C GLY A 216 2.47 -25.47 -11.40
N THR A 217 3.01 -26.46 -10.69
CA THR A 217 3.95 -27.43 -11.26
C THR A 217 3.17 -28.62 -11.85
N ALA A 218 2.29 -28.36 -12.83
CA ALA A 218 2.18 -29.39 -13.85
C ALA A 218 3.58 -29.48 -14.46
N LEU A 219 4.25 -30.63 -14.32
CA LEU A 219 5.43 -30.97 -15.09
C LEU A 219 5.02 -31.12 -16.57
N LYS A 220 4.37 -30.10 -17.14
CA LYS A 220 4.31 -29.96 -18.58
C LYS A 220 5.71 -29.51 -18.94
N GLU A 221 6.45 -30.39 -19.59
CA GLU A 221 7.75 -30.13 -20.15
C GLU A 221 7.59 -28.97 -21.15
N ILE A 222 7.79 -27.73 -20.68
CA ILE A 222 7.77 -26.57 -21.57
C ILE A 222 9.14 -26.54 -22.23
N GLN A 223 9.24 -27.16 -23.40
CA GLN A 223 10.41 -27.01 -24.28
C GLN A 223 10.45 -25.55 -24.76
N VAL A 224 11.32 -24.74 -24.17
CA VAL A 224 11.65 -23.40 -24.67
C VAL A 224 12.96 -23.53 -25.42
N LYS A 225 13.02 -23.02 -26.64
CA LYS A 225 14.21 -23.05 -27.50
C LYS A 225 15.35 -22.30 -26.79
N ASP A 226 16.34 -23.05 -26.31
CA ASP A 226 17.36 -22.59 -25.33
C ASP A 226 18.46 -21.68 -25.93
N SER A 227 18.51 -21.50 -27.26
CA SER A 227 19.72 -21.03 -27.96
C SER A 227 20.16 -19.59 -27.64
N VAL A 228 19.25 -18.63 -27.50
CA VAL A 228 19.64 -17.22 -27.35
C VAL A 228 19.91 -16.85 -25.88
N ILE A 229 19.07 -17.32 -24.96
CA ILE A 229 19.18 -17.00 -23.53
C ILE A 229 20.40 -17.69 -22.92
N GLN A 230 20.63 -18.96 -23.25
CA GLN A 230 21.77 -19.73 -22.76
C GLN A 230 23.10 -19.18 -23.26
N LYS A 231 23.13 -18.61 -24.48
CA LYS A 231 24.35 -18.09 -25.10
C LYS A 231 24.77 -16.72 -24.57
N ILE A 232 23.82 -15.91 -24.08
CA ILE A 232 24.10 -14.58 -23.50
C ILE A 232 24.34 -14.67 -21.99
N PHE A 233 23.61 -15.54 -21.26
CA PHE A 233 23.59 -15.52 -19.80
C PHE A 233 23.90 -16.87 -19.13
N GLY A 234 24.31 -17.89 -19.89
CA GLY A 234 24.71 -19.21 -19.36
C GLY A 234 23.55 -20.16 -19.00
N CYS A 235 23.91 -21.34 -18.49
CA CYS A 235 22.94 -22.39 -18.14
C CYS A 235 22.09 -22.05 -16.91
N GLU A 236 22.64 -21.30 -15.96
CA GLU A 236 21.96 -20.92 -14.70
C GLU A 236 20.73 -20.06 -14.97
N THR A 237 20.84 -19.09 -15.89
CA THR A 237 19.72 -18.23 -16.27
C THR A 237 18.68 -18.95 -17.10
N ALA A 238 19.06 -19.93 -17.92
CA ALA A 238 18.09 -20.78 -18.62
C ALA A 238 17.20 -21.55 -17.62
N ILE A 239 17.78 -22.07 -16.53
CA ILE A 239 17.05 -22.76 -15.46
C ILE A 239 16.16 -21.78 -14.67
N ALA A 240 16.68 -20.59 -14.33
CA ALA A 240 15.91 -19.55 -13.64
C ALA A 240 14.73 -19.05 -14.48
N TYR A 241 14.95 -18.81 -15.78
CA TYR A 241 13.91 -18.39 -16.73
C TYR A 241 12.83 -19.47 -16.91
N LYS A 242 13.22 -20.75 -16.98
CA LYS A 242 12.28 -21.89 -16.97
C LYS A 242 11.42 -21.88 -15.69
N ASN A 243 12.01 -21.60 -14.53
CA ASN A 243 11.28 -21.46 -13.26
C ASN A 243 10.30 -20.27 -13.24
N MET A 244 10.71 -19.10 -13.71
CA MET A 244 9.85 -17.91 -13.78
C MET A 244 8.68 -18.11 -14.76
N LYS A 245 8.93 -18.75 -15.91
CA LYS A 245 7.90 -19.07 -16.92
C LYS A 245 6.91 -20.14 -16.43
N ARG A 246 7.33 -21.02 -15.51
CA ARG A 246 6.48 -22.01 -14.83
C ARG A 246 5.56 -21.35 -13.80
N ASN A 247 6.08 -20.43 -12.99
CA ASN A 247 5.27 -19.69 -12.00
C ASN A 247 4.73 -18.34 -12.54
N LYS A 248 3.95 -18.38 -13.64
CA LYS A 248 3.44 -17.16 -14.29
C LYS A 248 2.65 -16.25 -13.35
N TYR A 249 1.89 -16.82 -12.43
CA TYR A 249 1.03 -16.06 -11.53
C TYR A 249 1.82 -15.34 -10.42
N GLY A 250 2.74 -16.05 -9.76
CA GLY A 250 3.57 -15.45 -8.72
C GLY A 250 4.54 -14.42 -9.30
N TYR A 251 5.19 -14.74 -10.41
CA TYR A 251 6.13 -13.83 -11.07
C TYR A 251 5.45 -12.54 -11.56
N ARG A 252 4.29 -12.64 -12.24
CA ARG A 252 3.52 -11.45 -12.66
C ARG A 252 3.06 -10.59 -11.49
N ALA A 253 2.70 -11.20 -10.35
CA ALA A 253 2.32 -10.46 -9.16
C ALA A 253 3.50 -9.69 -8.57
N THR A 254 4.68 -10.31 -8.48
CA THR A 254 5.89 -9.65 -8.00
C THR A 254 6.33 -8.51 -8.92
N ILE A 255 6.33 -8.70 -10.24
CA ILE A 255 6.66 -7.62 -11.19
C ILE A 255 5.69 -6.44 -11.03
N ARG A 256 4.38 -6.71 -10.97
CA ARG A 256 3.37 -5.64 -10.80
C ARG A 256 3.56 -4.87 -9.50
N ALA A 257 3.91 -5.56 -8.41
CA ALA A 257 4.21 -4.91 -7.13
C ALA A 257 5.46 -4.03 -7.24
N LEU A 258 6.54 -4.54 -7.86
CA LEU A 258 7.79 -3.79 -8.02
C LEU A 258 7.60 -2.58 -8.94
N SER A 259 6.89 -2.75 -10.06
CA SER A 259 6.62 -1.66 -11.01
C SER A 259 5.77 -0.57 -10.38
N LEU A 260 4.74 -0.94 -9.60
CA LEU A 260 3.92 0.04 -8.88
C LEU A 260 4.72 0.78 -7.80
N GLY A 261 5.60 0.08 -7.09
CA GLY A 261 6.50 0.70 -6.10
C GLY A 261 7.47 1.69 -6.73
N ILE A 262 8.11 1.32 -7.83
CA ILE A 262 9.01 2.21 -8.59
C ILE A 262 8.24 3.41 -9.13
N LEU A 263 7.05 3.21 -9.69
CA LEU A 263 6.21 4.30 -10.19
C LEU A 263 5.88 5.30 -9.07
N LEU A 264 5.48 4.83 -7.90
CA LEU A 264 5.16 5.71 -6.77
C LEU A 264 6.39 6.47 -6.27
N PHE A 265 7.56 5.81 -6.22
CA PHE A 265 8.81 6.46 -5.86
C PHE A 265 9.19 7.57 -6.85
N LEU A 266 9.12 7.29 -8.15
CA LEU A 266 9.41 8.26 -9.20
C LEU A 266 8.44 9.44 -9.19
N LEU A 267 7.14 9.20 -9.00
CA LEU A 267 6.15 10.27 -8.90
C LEU A 267 6.42 11.17 -7.69
N THR A 268 6.74 10.59 -6.54
CA THR A 268 7.06 11.35 -5.32
C THR A 268 8.33 12.18 -5.50
N GLY A 269 9.39 11.58 -6.06
CA GLY A 269 10.64 12.27 -6.36
C GLY A 269 10.46 13.42 -7.37
N GLY A 270 9.72 13.17 -8.46
CA GLY A 270 9.42 14.17 -9.49
C GLY A 270 8.62 15.36 -8.96
N LEU A 271 7.57 15.10 -8.16
CA LEU A 271 6.80 16.16 -7.49
C LEU A 271 7.68 16.98 -6.55
N SER A 272 8.59 16.34 -5.80
CA SER A 272 9.50 17.07 -4.91
C SER A 272 10.51 17.94 -5.65
N GLY A 273 10.93 17.54 -6.85
CA GLY A 273 11.80 18.33 -7.73
C GLY A 273 11.08 19.57 -8.26
N GLN A 274 9.88 19.38 -8.81
CA GLN A 274 9.04 20.50 -9.29
C GLN A 274 8.67 21.47 -8.16
N ALA A 275 8.38 20.95 -6.96
CA ALA A 275 8.10 21.78 -5.79
C ALA A 275 9.30 22.66 -5.40
N LYS A 276 10.53 22.14 -5.51
CA LYS A 276 11.75 22.93 -5.27
C LYS A 276 11.97 24.01 -6.33
N GLU A 277 11.82 23.66 -7.61
CA GLU A 277 11.95 24.64 -8.71
C GLU A 277 10.91 25.76 -8.58
N PHE A 278 9.67 25.41 -8.24
CA PHE A 278 8.60 26.39 -8.00
C PHE A 278 8.92 27.28 -6.79
N GLN A 279 9.47 26.71 -5.72
CA GLN A 279 9.92 27.47 -4.55
C GLN A 279 11.07 28.43 -4.90
N GLU A 280 12.04 27.99 -5.69
CA GLU A 280 13.14 28.84 -6.17
C GLU A 280 12.64 30.00 -7.04
N TRP A 281 11.57 29.80 -7.82
CA TRP A 281 10.96 30.86 -8.62
C TRP A 281 10.16 31.87 -7.76
N MET A 282 9.50 31.41 -6.70
CA MET A 282 8.74 32.28 -5.78
C MET A 282 9.60 33.06 -4.79
N THR A 283 10.83 32.62 -4.49
CA THR A 283 11.79 33.39 -3.70
C THR A 283 12.75 34.14 -4.63
N PRO A 284 12.45 35.38 -5.05
CA PRO A 284 13.41 36.13 -5.85
C PRO A 284 14.69 36.30 -5.04
N LYS A 285 15.80 35.73 -5.52
CA LYS A 285 17.12 36.04 -4.96
C LYS A 285 17.33 37.54 -5.16
N ILE A 286 17.25 38.32 -4.09
CA ILE A 286 17.87 39.65 -4.06
C ILE A 286 19.36 39.39 -4.21
N LYS A 287 19.84 39.38 -5.46
CA LYS A 287 21.26 39.59 -5.74
C LYS A 287 21.54 41.00 -5.23
N ARG A 288 22.05 41.08 -4.01
CA ARG A 288 22.71 42.27 -3.50
C ARG A 288 23.91 42.50 -4.41
N ASN A 289 23.68 43.25 -5.47
CA ASN A 289 24.75 43.79 -6.29
C ASN A 289 25.34 44.92 -5.46
N ASP A 290 26.42 44.63 -4.75
CA ASP A 290 27.28 45.66 -4.18
C ASP A 290 27.88 46.43 -5.37
N GLY A 291 27.17 47.46 -5.81
CA GLY A 291 27.58 48.35 -6.89
C GLY A 291 26.50 48.64 -7.91
N GLY A 292 25.89 49.82 -7.79
CA GLY A 292 25.26 50.52 -8.91
C GLY A 292 23.76 50.32 -9.07
N LEU A 293 23.00 51.31 -8.59
CA LEU A 293 21.71 51.70 -9.13
C LEU A 293 21.75 51.67 -10.67
N LEU A 294 20.87 50.89 -11.29
CA LEU A 294 20.17 51.31 -12.50
C LEU A 294 18.89 50.47 -12.66
N PHE A 295 17.75 51.13 -12.42
CA PHE A 295 16.48 50.77 -13.02
C PHE A 295 16.68 50.67 -14.53
N GLN A 296 16.36 49.53 -15.14
CA GLN A 296 15.87 49.52 -16.51
C GLN A 296 14.60 48.68 -16.59
N LEU A 297 13.63 49.29 -17.28
CA LEU A 297 12.25 48.93 -17.51
C LEU A 297 12.05 47.51 -18.05
#